data_AF-A0AA36IWQ0-F1
#
_entry.id   AF-A0AA36IWQ0-F1
#
_cell.length_a   1.000
_cell.length_b   1.000
_cell.length_c   1.000
_cell.angle_alpha   90.00
_cell.angle_beta   90.00
_cell.angle_gamma   90.00
#
_symmetry.space_group_name_H-M   'P 1'
#
loop_
_entity.id
_entity.type
_entity.pdbx_description
1 polymer ?
#
loop_
_entity_poly.entity_id
_entity_poly.type
_entity_poly.pdbx_seq_one_letter_code
_entity_poly.pdbx_strand_id
1 'polypeptide(L)'
;MSVENMQPKVPIRHPLFAEPSYLTLWQVCPDLMHSKHLGVDQYVAGSVLALLTCGGLPAQFQAACDSVLEDIKAACSRHGARSLASLKPSMFLSDVKQPWAHYPRLKARAAETKHLMPALRDDTKINSNIARLDMSCRIDSIIDACPRFALPTDASAELLEEGRFLFNVTFKPHWLLHSLLIAKHASPRPNLSRLRLA
;
A
#
# COMPACT_ATOMS: atom_id res chain seq x y z
N MET A 1 50.59 9.34 25.67
CA MET A 1 49.15 9.63 25.84
C MET A 1 48.46 8.30 26.10
N SER A 2 48.00 8.09 27.33
CA SER A 2 47.45 6.81 27.82
C SER A 2 46.05 6.55 27.27
N VAL A 3 45.80 5.31 26.86
CA VAL A 3 44.56 4.83 26.20
C VAL A 3 43.44 4.50 27.24
N GLU A 4 43.65 4.85 28.51
CA GLU A 4 42.93 4.25 29.64
C GLU A 4 41.52 4.81 29.94
N ASN A 5 40.96 5.72 29.15
CA ASN A 5 39.67 6.35 29.48
C ASN A 5 38.60 6.32 28.38
N MET A 6 38.67 5.40 27.41
CA MET A 6 37.54 5.17 26.51
C MET A 6 36.54 4.20 27.15
N GLN A 7 35.60 4.76 27.91
CA GLN A 7 34.37 4.07 28.29
C GLN A 7 33.71 3.52 27.00
N PRO A 8 33.42 2.21 26.91
CA PRO A 8 32.79 1.66 25.73
C PRO A 8 31.43 2.34 25.53
N LYS A 9 31.29 3.10 24.44
CA LYS A 9 29.99 3.62 24.04
C LYS A 9 29.08 2.44 23.74
N VAL A 10 28.13 2.19 24.62
CA VAL A 10 27.04 1.26 24.34
C VAL A 10 26.31 1.81 23.11
N PRO A 11 26.24 1.05 21.99
CA PRO A 11 25.54 1.52 20.82
C PRO A 11 24.07 1.73 21.19
N ILE A 12 23.53 2.91 20.88
CA ILE A 12 22.12 3.22 21.04
C ILE A 12 21.35 2.22 20.17
N ARG A 13 20.51 1.39 20.80
CA ARG A 13 19.64 0.47 20.05
C ARG A 13 18.73 1.31 19.15
N HIS A 14 18.65 0.94 17.87
CA HIS A 14 17.69 1.54 16.96
C HIS A 14 16.29 1.43 17.58
N PRO A 15 15.42 2.46 17.51
CA PRO A 15 14.11 2.45 18.17
C PRO A 15 13.25 1.21 17.86
N LEU A 16 13.38 0.68 16.64
CA LEU A 16 12.76 -0.59 16.20
C LEU A 16 13.11 -1.81 17.10
N PHE A 17 14.25 -1.77 17.78
CA PHE A 17 14.77 -2.83 18.67
C PHE A 17 14.92 -2.36 20.13
N ALA A 18 14.46 -1.14 20.42
CA ALA A 18 14.42 -0.57 21.78
C ALA A 18 13.06 -0.82 22.45
N GLU A 19 12.00 -0.98 21.65
CA GLU A 19 10.69 -1.44 22.10
C GLU A 19 10.75 -2.94 22.50
N PRO A 20 9.95 -3.36 23.49
CA PRO A 20 10.10 -4.61 24.22
C PRO A 20 9.96 -5.87 23.35
N SER A 21 10.43 -6.98 23.92
CA SER A 21 10.58 -8.33 23.35
C SER A 21 9.33 -8.99 22.75
N TYR A 22 8.21 -8.28 22.64
CA TYR A 22 6.97 -8.77 22.06
C TYR A 22 6.75 -8.36 20.60
N LEU A 23 7.66 -7.58 19.98
CA LEU A 23 7.59 -7.23 18.56
C LEU A 23 7.76 -8.48 17.69
N THR A 24 6.65 -8.99 17.16
CA THR A 24 6.65 -10.08 16.18
C THR A 24 6.78 -9.52 14.76
N LEU A 25 7.24 -10.34 13.81
CA LEU A 25 7.28 -9.99 12.39
C LEU A 25 5.91 -9.54 11.83
N TRP A 26 4.81 -9.94 12.49
CA TRP A 26 3.43 -9.57 12.14
C TRP A 26 3.05 -8.14 12.54
N GLN A 27 3.83 -7.52 13.42
CA GLN A 27 3.59 -6.14 13.86
C GLN A 27 4.37 -5.14 13.04
N VAL A 28 5.42 -5.54 12.30
CA VAL A 28 6.19 -4.63 11.44
C VAL A 28 5.33 -4.22 10.25
N CYS A 29 5.00 -2.93 10.17
CA CYS A 29 4.32 -2.36 8.99
C CYS A 29 5.22 -2.57 7.76
N PRO A 30 4.73 -3.25 6.70
CA PRO A 30 5.47 -3.35 5.45
C PRO A 30 5.66 -1.96 4.83
N ASP A 31 6.49 -1.87 3.79
CA ASP A 31 6.52 -0.68 2.96
C ASP A 31 5.16 -0.53 2.24
N LEU A 32 4.25 0.17 2.92
CA LEU A 32 2.88 0.40 2.48
C LEU A 32 2.84 1.29 1.24
N MET A 33 3.81 2.20 1.08
CA MET A 33 3.92 3.01 -0.12
C MET A 33 4.12 2.14 -1.35
N HIS A 34 5.05 1.18 -1.30
CA HIS A 34 5.33 0.33 -2.46
C HIS A 34 4.35 -0.83 -2.61
N SER A 35 3.96 -1.46 -1.50
CA SER A 35 3.15 -2.69 -1.54
C SER A 35 1.66 -2.41 -1.73
N LYS A 36 1.14 -1.37 -1.06
CA LYS A 36 -0.28 -0.98 -1.13
C LYS A 36 -0.49 0.08 -2.20
N HIS A 37 0.07 1.28 -2.02
CA HIS A 37 -0.29 2.44 -2.85
C HIS A 37 0.28 2.42 -4.27
N LEU A 38 1.56 2.09 -4.46
CA LEU A 38 2.19 1.94 -5.78
C LEU A 38 2.02 0.52 -6.36
N GLY A 39 1.54 -0.40 -5.54
CA GLY A 39 1.24 -1.77 -5.89
C GLY A 39 -0.25 -1.95 -6.15
N VAL A 40 -0.95 -2.58 -5.20
CA VAL A 40 -2.34 -3.01 -5.34
C VAL A 40 -3.29 -1.87 -5.71
N ASP A 41 -3.23 -0.73 -5.01
CA ASP A 41 -4.18 0.36 -5.22
C ASP A 41 -4.06 0.97 -6.63
N GLN A 42 -2.86 1.03 -7.23
CA GLN A 42 -2.72 1.52 -8.61
C GLN A 42 -3.43 0.62 -9.62
N TYR A 43 -3.40 -0.70 -9.41
CA TYR A 43 -4.10 -1.64 -10.28
C TYR A 43 -5.62 -1.60 -10.04
N VAL A 44 -6.05 -1.52 -8.79
CA VAL A 44 -7.48 -1.39 -8.45
C VAL A 44 -8.03 -0.09 -9.04
N ALA A 45 -7.39 1.06 -8.74
CA ALA A 45 -7.79 2.36 -9.26
C ALA A 45 -7.75 2.40 -10.79
N GLY A 46 -6.68 1.90 -11.41
CA GLY A 46 -6.55 1.83 -12.86
C GLY A 46 -7.67 1.00 -13.50
N SER A 47 -8.02 -0.14 -12.91
CA SER A 47 -9.09 -1.02 -13.40
C SER A 47 -10.47 -0.39 -13.25
N VAL A 48 -10.75 0.24 -12.11
CA VAL A 48 -12.02 0.96 -11.87
C VAL A 48 -12.16 2.11 -12.86
N LEU A 49 -11.12 2.93 -13.03
CA LEU A 49 -11.11 4.03 -14.00
C LEU A 49 -11.34 3.52 -15.43
N ALA A 50 -10.63 2.47 -15.85
CA ALA A 50 -10.82 1.87 -17.17
C ALA A 50 -12.25 1.36 -17.36
N LEU A 51 -12.85 0.71 -16.36
CA LEU A 51 -14.24 0.26 -16.42
C LEU A 51 -15.24 1.43 -16.53
N LEU A 52 -15.04 2.50 -15.76
CA LEU A 52 -15.90 3.69 -15.81
C LEU A 52 -15.83 4.37 -17.19
N THR A 53 -14.63 4.47 -17.77
CA THR A 53 -14.42 5.24 -19.01
C THR A 53 -14.64 4.41 -20.27
N CYS A 54 -14.29 3.12 -20.25
CA CYS A 54 -14.37 2.22 -21.41
C CYS A 54 -15.62 1.35 -21.43
N GLY A 55 -16.44 1.35 -20.37
CA GLY A 55 -17.69 0.57 -20.30
C GLY A 55 -18.81 1.08 -21.22
N GLY A 56 -18.66 2.26 -21.83
CA GLY A 56 -19.62 2.85 -22.77
C GLY A 56 -19.34 2.55 -24.25
N LEU A 57 -20.23 3.02 -25.14
CA LEU A 57 -20.09 2.85 -26.60
C LEU A 57 -18.82 3.57 -27.14
N PRO A 58 -18.03 2.95 -28.03
CA PRO A 58 -16.75 3.50 -28.52
C PRO A 58 -16.83 4.91 -29.12
N ALA A 59 -17.95 5.25 -29.78
CA ALA A 59 -18.15 6.53 -30.44
C ALA A 59 -18.21 7.73 -29.47
N GLN A 60 -18.44 7.48 -28.17
CA GLN A 60 -18.56 8.52 -27.15
C GLN A 60 -17.45 8.43 -26.10
N PHE A 61 -16.42 7.60 -26.34
CA PHE A 61 -15.38 7.32 -25.34
C PHE A 61 -14.77 8.59 -24.75
N GLN A 62 -14.38 9.57 -25.59
CA GLN A 62 -13.74 10.80 -25.11
C GLN A 62 -14.69 11.61 -24.21
N ALA A 63 -15.93 11.84 -24.63
CA ALA A 63 -16.90 12.60 -23.86
C ALA A 63 -17.31 11.89 -22.55
N ALA A 64 -17.49 10.56 -22.60
CA ALA A 64 -17.76 9.75 -21.42
C ALA A 64 -16.57 9.77 -20.45
N CYS A 65 -15.36 9.69 -20.99
CA CYS A 65 -14.15 9.78 -20.19
C CYS A 65 -14.00 11.14 -19.52
N ASP A 66 -14.17 12.23 -20.27
CA ASP A 66 -14.08 13.59 -19.71
C ASP A 66 -15.13 13.79 -18.60
N SER A 67 -16.37 13.35 -18.80
CA SER A 67 -17.41 13.42 -17.77
C SER A 67 -17.05 12.63 -16.51
N VAL A 68 -16.62 11.38 -16.64
CA VAL A 68 -16.22 10.54 -15.51
C VAL A 68 -15.03 11.14 -14.77
N LEU A 69 -14.04 11.66 -15.50
CA LEU A 69 -12.85 12.25 -14.89
C LEU A 69 -13.18 13.54 -14.15
N GLU A 70 -14.11 14.36 -14.65
CA GLU A 70 -14.60 15.54 -13.92
C GLU A 70 -15.35 15.15 -12.63
N ASP A 71 -16.22 14.13 -12.68
CA ASP A 71 -16.91 13.60 -11.50
C ASP A 71 -15.90 13.14 -10.42
N ILE A 72 -14.86 12.43 -10.84
CA ILE A 72 -13.80 11.93 -9.94
C ILE A 72 -12.96 13.07 -9.38
N LYS A 73 -12.59 14.08 -10.19
CA LYS A 73 -11.87 15.27 -9.69
C LYS A 73 -12.69 16.03 -8.64
N ALA A 74 -14.00 16.16 -8.88
CA ALA A 74 -14.92 16.76 -7.92
C ALA A 74 -14.99 15.91 -6.62
N ALA A 75 -15.01 14.58 -6.74
CA ALA A 75 -14.98 13.67 -5.58
C ALA A 75 -13.66 13.75 -4.81
N CYS A 76 -12.52 13.76 -5.50
CA CYS A 76 -11.19 13.94 -4.92
C CYS A 76 -11.08 15.22 -4.09
N SER A 77 -11.70 16.32 -4.56
CA SER A 77 -11.70 17.59 -3.84
C SER A 77 -12.41 17.51 -2.48
N ARG A 78 -13.42 16.65 -2.33
CA ARG A 78 -14.11 16.41 -1.04
C ARG A 78 -13.24 15.66 -0.03
N HIS A 79 -12.34 14.81 -0.52
CA HIS A 79 -11.42 13.99 0.29
C HIS A 79 -10.05 14.64 0.53
N GLY A 80 -9.90 15.93 0.19
CA GLY A 80 -8.65 16.67 0.39
C GLY A 80 -7.52 16.29 -0.58
N ALA A 81 -7.82 15.54 -1.64
CA ALA A 81 -6.85 15.11 -2.63
C ALA A 81 -6.49 16.27 -3.57
N ARG A 82 -5.36 16.96 -3.31
CA ARG A 82 -4.93 18.11 -4.14
C ARG A 82 -4.34 17.75 -5.50
N SER A 83 -4.09 16.46 -5.77
CA SER A 83 -3.00 16.07 -6.68
C SER A 83 -3.44 15.36 -7.96
N LEU A 84 -4.75 15.24 -8.25
CA LEU A 84 -5.27 14.58 -9.45
C LEU A 84 -5.99 15.51 -10.43
N ALA A 85 -5.79 16.83 -10.33
CA ALA A 85 -6.34 17.79 -11.29
C ALA A 85 -5.94 17.48 -12.75
N SER A 86 -4.81 16.81 -12.95
CA SER A 86 -4.26 16.41 -14.26
C SER A 86 -4.59 14.97 -14.67
N LEU A 87 -5.55 14.30 -14.01
CA LEU A 87 -5.93 12.92 -14.35
C LEU A 87 -6.35 12.82 -15.82
N LYS A 88 -5.72 11.90 -16.56
CA LYS A 88 -5.90 11.68 -18.01
C LYS A 88 -5.99 10.19 -18.32
N PRO A 89 -6.64 9.78 -19.43
CA PRO A 89 -6.72 8.37 -19.85
C PRO A 89 -5.38 7.66 -19.90
N SER A 90 -4.33 8.31 -20.41
CA SER A 90 -2.97 7.74 -20.52
C SER A 90 -2.31 7.40 -19.19
N MET A 91 -2.87 7.90 -18.08
CA MET A 91 -2.42 7.54 -16.74
C MET A 91 -2.89 6.17 -16.31
N PHE A 92 -3.99 5.61 -16.84
CA PHE A 92 -4.47 4.28 -16.46
C PHE A 92 -4.66 3.31 -17.63
N LEU A 93 -4.68 3.81 -18.86
CA LEU A 93 -4.66 3.03 -20.09
C LEU A 93 -3.29 3.13 -20.75
N SER A 94 -2.73 1.99 -21.17
CA SER A 94 -1.51 1.93 -21.97
C SER A 94 -1.74 2.37 -23.41
N ASP A 95 -2.87 1.95 -23.98
CA ASP A 95 -3.35 2.34 -25.30
C ASP A 95 -4.86 2.58 -25.20
N VAL A 96 -5.31 3.78 -25.59
CA VAL A 96 -6.72 4.16 -25.58
C VAL A 96 -7.52 3.38 -26.62
N LYS A 97 -6.89 2.98 -27.73
CA LYS A 97 -7.54 2.18 -28.78
C LYS A 97 -7.65 0.70 -28.41
N GLN A 98 -6.79 0.24 -27.50
CA GLN A 98 -6.77 -1.13 -26.99
C GLN A 98 -6.69 -1.12 -25.46
N PRO A 99 -7.75 -0.66 -24.76
CA PRO A 99 -7.74 -0.43 -23.31
C PRO A 99 -7.47 -1.70 -22.49
N TRP A 100 -7.66 -2.87 -23.12
CA TRP A 100 -7.50 -4.19 -22.51
C TRP A 100 -6.25 -4.96 -22.99
N ALA A 101 -5.38 -4.34 -23.78
CA ALA A 101 -4.12 -4.98 -24.23
C ALA A 101 -3.18 -5.27 -23.05
N HIS A 102 -3.25 -4.45 -22.00
CA HIS A 102 -2.55 -4.63 -20.75
C HIS A 102 -3.52 -4.43 -19.58
N TYR A 103 -3.16 -4.95 -18.41
CA TYR A 103 -3.90 -4.66 -17.19
C TYR A 103 -3.86 -3.15 -16.90
N PRO A 104 -5.02 -2.49 -16.76
CA PRO A 104 -5.06 -1.07 -16.43
C PRO A 104 -4.35 -0.81 -15.10
N ARG A 105 -3.51 0.24 -15.09
CA ARG A 105 -2.70 0.61 -13.93
C ARG A 105 -2.55 2.12 -13.89
N LEU A 106 -2.97 2.72 -12.78
CA LEU A 106 -2.82 4.14 -12.55
C LEU A 106 -1.34 4.51 -12.33
N LYS A 107 -0.81 5.42 -13.16
CA LYS A 107 0.54 5.98 -13.09
C LYS A 107 0.52 7.26 -12.25
N ALA A 108 0.22 7.12 -10.95
CA ALA A 108 0.17 8.23 -9.99
C ALA A 108 1.17 8.02 -8.85
N ARG A 109 1.47 9.08 -8.10
CA ARG A 109 2.27 9.00 -6.87
C ARG A 109 1.52 8.24 -5.78
N ALA A 110 2.23 7.66 -4.82
CA ALA A 110 1.60 6.91 -3.72
C ALA A 110 0.54 7.74 -2.97
N ALA A 111 0.85 9.00 -2.65
CA ALA A 111 -0.07 9.91 -1.99
C ALA A 111 -1.30 10.22 -2.85
N GLU A 112 -1.13 10.40 -4.16
CA GLU A 112 -2.24 10.58 -5.11
C GLU A 112 -3.16 9.36 -5.12
N THR A 113 -2.57 8.16 -5.21
CA THR A 113 -3.36 6.91 -5.20
C THR A 113 -4.12 6.74 -3.90
N LYS A 114 -3.48 6.97 -2.73
CA LYS A 114 -4.13 6.87 -1.41
C LYS A 114 -5.40 7.71 -1.35
N HIS A 115 -5.31 8.98 -1.76
CA HIS A 115 -6.46 9.89 -1.67
C HIS A 115 -7.51 9.71 -2.78
N LEU A 116 -7.20 8.94 -3.83
CA LEU A 116 -8.15 8.60 -4.89
C LEU A 116 -9.12 7.49 -4.48
N MET A 117 -8.70 6.55 -3.63
CA MET A 117 -9.52 5.38 -3.28
C MET A 117 -10.90 5.75 -2.72
N PRO A 118 -11.03 6.72 -1.78
CA PRO A 118 -12.34 7.14 -1.29
C PRO A 118 -13.19 7.84 -2.35
N ALA A 119 -12.56 8.58 -3.28
CA ALA A 119 -13.28 9.24 -4.36
C ALA A 119 -13.88 8.22 -5.36
N LEU A 120 -13.13 7.16 -5.67
CA LEU A 120 -13.63 6.05 -6.50
C LEU A 120 -14.72 5.23 -5.81
N ARG A 121 -14.66 5.12 -4.48
CA ARG A 121 -15.66 4.43 -3.67
C ARG A 121 -17.02 5.14 -3.70
N ASP A 122 -17.01 6.47 -3.63
CA ASP A 122 -18.23 7.29 -3.64
C ASP A 122 -18.97 7.24 -5.00
N ASP A 123 -18.28 6.90 -6.10
CA ASP A 123 -18.91 6.75 -7.41
C ASP A 123 -19.61 5.38 -7.52
N THR A 124 -20.92 5.40 -7.25
CA THR A 124 -21.79 4.22 -7.13
C THR A 124 -22.00 3.43 -8.43
N LYS A 125 -21.38 3.81 -9.54
CA LYS A 125 -21.61 3.17 -10.85
C LYS A 125 -20.93 1.80 -10.98
N ILE A 126 -19.98 1.42 -10.10
CA ILE A 126 -19.27 0.13 -10.15
C ILE A 126 -19.45 -0.67 -8.86
N ASN A 127 -20.58 -1.37 -8.77
CA ASN A 127 -20.86 -2.28 -7.65
C ASN A 127 -19.86 -3.44 -7.53
N SER A 128 -19.27 -3.90 -8.63
CA SER A 128 -18.40 -5.10 -8.62
C SER A 128 -17.02 -4.88 -7.95
N ASN A 129 -16.63 -3.63 -7.70
CA ASN A 129 -15.36 -3.28 -7.06
C ASN A 129 -15.52 -2.55 -5.71
N ILE A 130 -16.75 -2.29 -5.27
CA ILE A 130 -17.00 -1.53 -4.03
C ILE A 130 -16.33 -2.18 -2.82
N ALA A 131 -16.42 -3.52 -2.69
CA ALA A 131 -15.78 -4.25 -1.60
C ALA A 131 -14.25 -4.10 -1.58
N ARG A 132 -13.59 -4.00 -2.76
CA ARG A 132 -12.14 -3.77 -2.84
C ARG A 132 -11.77 -2.34 -2.45
N LEU A 133 -12.60 -1.38 -2.84
CA LEU A 133 -12.41 0.04 -2.50
C LEU A 133 -12.66 0.29 -1.01
N ASP A 134 -13.73 -0.27 -0.44
CA ASP A 134 -14.05 -0.26 0.99
C ASP A 134 -12.88 -0.79 1.81
N MET A 135 -12.40 -1.98 1.45
CA MET A 135 -11.29 -2.63 2.14
C MET A 135 -9.99 -1.81 2.04
N SER A 136 -9.67 -1.24 0.86
CA SER A 136 -8.48 -0.38 0.73
C SER A 136 -8.59 0.87 1.62
N CYS A 137 -9.76 1.50 1.68
CA CYS A 137 -10.02 2.64 2.57
C CYS A 137 -9.97 2.25 4.05
N ARG A 138 -10.46 1.06 4.41
CA ARG A 138 -10.39 0.53 5.78
C ARG A 138 -8.95 0.34 6.23
N ILE A 139 -8.11 -0.25 5.38
CA ILE A 139 -6.68 -0.42 5.64
C ILE A 139 -6.01 0.94 5.89
N ASP A 140 -6.31 1.96 5.07
CA ASP A 140 -5.76 3.30 5.27
C ASP A 140 -6.21 3.92 6.60
N SER A 141 -7.45 3.67 7.01
CA SER A 141 -7.97 4.12 8.31
C SER A 141 -7.24 3.46 9.49
N ILE A 142 -6.95 2.15 9.40
CA ILE A 142 -6.18 1.41 10.41
C ILE A 142 -4.75 1.97 10.49
N ILE A 143 -4.12 2.22 9.35
CA ILE A 143 -2.76 2.79 9.26
C ILE A 143 -2.72 4.20 9.86
N ASP A 144 -3.67 5.07 9.49
CA ASP A 144 -3.70 6.45 9.95
C ASP A 144 -3.99 6.55 11.45
N ALA A 145 -4.74 5.58 12.02
CA ALA A 145 -4.93 5.46 13.46
C ALA A 145 -3.67 4.97 14.22
N CYS A 146 -2.69 4.41 13.51
CA CYS A 146 -1.49 3.80 14.07
C CYS A 146 -0.22 4.51 13.55
N PRO A 147 0.17 5.67 14.10
CA PRO A 147 1.32 6.45 13.61
C PRO A 147 2.70 5.80 13.89
N ARG A 148 2.71 4.58 14.46
CA ARG A 148 3.93 3.85 14.81
C ARG A 148 4.31 2.88 13.69
N PHE A 149 5.60 2.56 13.59
CA PHE A 149 6.13 1.51 12.71
C PHE A 149 5.62 0.10 13.05
N ALA A 150 4.92 -0.03 14.18
CA ALA A 150 4.31 -1.26 14.63
C ALA A 150 2.81 -1.10 14.85
N LEU A 151 2.02 -2.01 14.27
CA LEU A 151 0.59 -2.08 14.54
C LEU A 151 0.36 -2.71 15.92
N PRO A 152 -0.59 -2.19 16.71
CA PRO A 152 -1.19 -2.91 17.82
C PRO A 152 -1.64 -4.32 17.41
N THR A 153 -1.61 -5.28 18.33
CA THR A 153 -1.91 -6.70 18.02
C THR A 153 -3.31 -6.89 17.43
N ASP A 154 -4.30 -6.18 17.95
CA ASP A 154 -5.67 -6.12 17.46
C ASP A 154 -5.75 -5.52 16.04
N ALA A 155 -5.08 -4.39 15.80
CA ALA A 155 -5.00 -3.77 14.47
C ALA A 155 -4.27 -4.66 13.44
N SER A 156 -3.24 -5.39 13.87
CA SER A 156 -2.51 -6.36 13.04
C SER A 156 -3.41 -7.56 12.68
N ALA A 157 -4.18 -8.08 13.65
CA ALA A 157 -5.12 -9.16 13.41
C ALA A 157 -6.22 -8.75 12.42
N GLU A 158 -6.80 -7.57 12.60
CA GLU A 158 -7.80 -7.01 11.68
C GLU A 158 -7.22 -6.80 10.28
N LEU A 159 -6.01 -6.22 10.17
CA LEU A 159 -5.33 -6.03 8.89
C LEU A 159 -5.04 -7.37 8.18
N LEU A 160 -4.70 -8.41 8.93
CA LEU A 160 -4.48 -9.75 8.39
C LEU A 160 -5.76 -10.42 7.90
N GLU A 161 -6.90 -10.12 8.52
CA GLU A 161 -8.21 -10.63 8.10
C GLU A 161 -8.67 -9.91 6.82
N GLU A 162 -8.72 -8.59 6.86
CA GLU A 162 -9.12 -7.73 5.73
C GLU A 162 -8.15 -7.90 4.55
N GLY A 163 -6.84 -7.81 4.80
CA GLY A 163 -5.81 -7.84 3.77
C GLY A 163 -5.76 -9.14 2.95
N ARG A 164 -6.27 -10.26 3.45
CA ARG A 164 -6.27 -11.54 2.71
C ARG A 164 -6.93 -11.43 1.33
N PHE A 165 -7.94 -10.59 1.18
CA PHE A 165 -8.65 -10.43 -0.10
C PHE A 165 -7.92 -9.50 -1.10
N LEU A 166 -7.16 -8.50 -0.62
CA LEU A 166 -6.35 -7.61 -1.49
C LEU A 166 -4.98 -8.18 -1.86
N PHE A 167 -4.38 -8.96 -0.96
CA PHE A 167 -2.95 -9.27 -0.99
C PHE A 167 -2.62 -10.71 -1.41
N ASN A 168 -3.62 -11.47 -1.88
CA ASN A 168 -3.52 -12.92 -2.03
C ASN A 168 -2.52 -13.43 -3.10
N VAL A 169 -1.95 -12.55 -3.95
CA VAL A 169 -1.12 -13.01 -5.09
C VAL A 169 0.30 -12.42 -5.12
N THR A 170 0.56 -11.23 -4.58
CA THR A 170 1.89 -10.57 -4.66
C THR A 170 2.57 -10.37 -3.31
N PHE A 171 1.85 -10.50 -2.21
CA PHE A 171 2.35 -10.10 -0.89
C PHE A 171 3.13 -11.20 -0.18
N LYS A 172 2.72 -12.47 -0.29
CA LYS A 172 3.40 -13.57 0.44
C LYS A 172 4.89 -13.67 0.13
N PRO A 173 5.38 -13.60 -1.13
CA PRO A 173 6.81 -13.69 -1.40
C PRO A 173 7.57 -12.44 -0.94
N HIS A 174 7.01 -11.24 -1.18
CA HIS A 174 7.68 -9.99 -0.85
C HIS A 174 7.70 -9.74 0.67
N TRP A 175 6.57 -9.93 1.35
CA TRP A 175 6.46 -9.87 2.82
C TRP A 175 7.34 -10.92 3.50
N LEU A 176 7.35 -12.18 3.00
CA LEU A 176 8.25 -13.21 3.52
C LEU A 176 9.71 -12.85 3.29
N LEU A 177 10.07 -12.32 2.11
CA LEU A 177 11.45 -11.93 1.78
C LEU A 177 11.91 -10.75 2.66
N HIS A 178 11.08 -9.73 2.83
CA HIS A 178 11.38 -8.59 3.72
C HIS A 178 11.45 -9.04 5.18
N SER A 179 10.54 -9.90 5.63
CA SER A 179 10.56 -10.48 6.97
C SER A 179 11.81 -11.35 7.21
N LEU A 180 12.26 -12.11 6.21
CA LEU A 180 13.50 -12.91 6.26
C LEU A 180 14.75 -12.03 6.23
N LEU A 181 14.78 -10.97 5.44
CA LEU A 181 15.87 -9.99 5.42
C LEU A 181 15.98 -9.28 6.77
N ILE A 182 14.85 -8.84 7.34
CA ILE A 182 14.79 -8.24 8.67
C ILE A 182 15.23 -9.25 9.74
N ALA A 183 14.76 -10.51 9.68
CA ALA A 183 15.17 -11.56 10.62
C ALA A 183 16.68 -11.86 10.56
N LYS A 184 17.29 -11.83 9.37
CA LYS A 184 18.75 -11.98 9.18
C LYS A 184 19.55 -10.86 9.84
N HIS A 185 18.98 -9.66 9.94
CA HIS A 185 19.60 -8.51 10.61
C HIS A 185 19.21 -8.38 12.10
N ALA A 186 18.09 -8.98 12.51
CA ALA A 186 17.58 -8.98 13.89
C ALA A 186 18.22 -10.03 14.81
N SER A 187 18.95 -11.00 14.26
CA SER A 187 19.75 -11.94 15.05
C SER A 187 21.24 -11.59 14.95
N PRO A 188 21.82 -10.84 15.92
CA PRO A 188 23.27 -10.88 16.08
C PRO A 188 23.57 -12.33 16.46
N ARG A 189 24.19 -13.08 15.54
CA ARG A 189 24.53 -14.50 15.68
C ARG A 189 24.64 -14.87 17.16
N PRO A 190 23.68 -15.63 17.75
CA PRO A 190 23.93 -16.16 19.08
C PRO A 190 25.22 -16.94 18.95
N ASN A 191 26.15 -16.66 19.87
CA ASN A 191 27.48 -17.25 19.92
C ASN A 191 27.35 -18.77 19.65
N LEU A 192 27.67 -19.19 18.42
CA LEU A 192 27.43 -20.56 17.92
C LEU A 192 28.20 -21.61 18.74
N SER A 193 29.09 -21.17 19.62
CA SER A 193 29.75 -21.96 20.65
C SER A 193 28.79 -22.64 21.64
N ARG A 194 27.54 -22.18 21.80
CA ARG A 194 26.53 -22.82 22.67
C ARG A 194 25.64 -23.85 21.98
N LEU A 195 25.73 -24.00 20.66
CA LEU A 195 25.02 -25.05 19.90
C LEU A 195 25.95 -26.25 19.65
N ARG A 196 26.62 -26.74 20.71
CA ARG A 196 27.16 -28.10 20.71
C ARG A 196 26.05 -29.04 21.20
N LEU A 197 25.35 -29.61 20.23
CA LEU A 197 24.71 -30.94 20.20
C LEU A 197 24.18 -31.47 21.55
N ALA A 198 22.87 -31.33 21.73
CA ALA A 198 22.05 -32.41 22.27
C ALA A 198 21.59 -33.29 21.10
#